data_AF-A0A3M2UC39-F1
#
_entry.id   AF-A0A3M2UC39-F1
#
_cell.length_a   1.000
_cell.length_b   1.000
_cell.length_c   1.000
_cell.angle_alpha   90.00
_cell.angle_beta   90.00
_cell.angle_gamma   90.00
#
_symmetry.space_group_name_H-M   'P 1'
#
loop_
_entity.id
_entity.type
_entity.pdbx_description
1 polymer ?
#
loop_
_entity_poly.entity_id
_entity_poly.type
_entity_poly.pdbx_seq_one_letter_code
_entity_poly.pdbx_strand_id
1 'polypeptide(L)'
;YVGSFSLVVQPIADTLLALVARESARRLISLDPNVRLNPAPDIQRWRTQIAAFAEHAHLIKVSDEDLHLLYPDSDPQQIAEGWLG
;
A
#
# COMPACT_ATOMS: atom_id res chain seq x y z
N TYR A 1 11.10 -3.33 3.22
CA TYR A 1 10.18 -3.67 2.13
C TYR A 1 8.94 -4.29 2.74
N VAL A 2 7.75 -3.82 2.34
CA VAL A 2 6.43 -4.37 2.71
C VAL A 2 5.55 -4.39 1.46
N GLY A 3 4.63 -5.35 1.36
CA GLY A 3 3.82 -5.49 0.15
C GLY A 3 2.87 -6.67 0.08
N SER A 4 2.10 -6.71 -1.01
CA SER A 4 1.16 -7.79 -1.34
C SER A 4 0.14 -8.12 -0.22
N PHE A 5 -0.35 -9.35 -0.19
CA PHE A 5 -1.41 -9.82 0.71
C PHE A 5 -1.13 -9.54 2.20
N SER A 6 0.15 -9.44 2.58
CA SER A 6 0.56 -9.11 3.96
C SER A 6 0.06 -7.72 4.42
N LEU A 7 -0.22 -6.81 3.49
CA LEU A 7 -0.75 -5.48 3.78
C LEU A 7 -2.19 -5.51 4.28
N VAL A 8 -2.95 -6.56 3.98
CA VAL A 8 -4.40 -6.62 4.22
C VAL A 8 -4.85 -7.80 5.06
N VAL A 9 -3.97 -8.75 5.41
CA VAL A 9 -4.35 -9.90 6.25
C VAL A 9 -4.03 -9.63 7.71
N GLN A 10 -5.02 -9.79 8.60
CA GLN A 10 -4.82 -9.64 10.04
C GLN A 10 -4.36 -10.96 10.68
N PRO A 11 -3.51 -10.90 11.73
CA PRO A 11 -2.98 -9.70 12.41
C PRO A 11 -1.68 -9.14 11.79
N ILE A 12 -1.26 -9.69 10.65
CA ILE A 12 0.04 -9.40 10.02
C ILE A 12 0.12 -7.95 9.57
N ALA A 13 -0.94 -7.46 8.92
CA ALA A 13 -1.06 -6.08 8.45
C ALA A 13 -0.81 -5.06 9.57
N ASP A 14 -1.47 -5.23 10.72
CA ASP A 14 -1.34 -4.33 11.88
C ASP A 14 0.08 -4.38 12.46
N THR A 15 0.67 -5.57 12.53
CA THR A 15 2.03 -5.78 13.02
C THR A 15 3.06 -5.11 12.11
N LEU A 16 2.90 -5.26 10.79
CA LEU A 16 3.78 -4.64 9.80
C LEU A 16 3.63 -3.12 9.79
N LEU A 17 2.41 -2.58 9.91
CA LEU A 17 2.18 -1.14 9.96
C LEU A 17 2.85 -0.53 11.20
N ALA A 18 2.69 -1.15 12.37
CA ALA A 18 3.35 -0.71 13.60
C ALA A 18 4.89 -0.74 13.48
N LEU A 19 5.44 -1.76 12.82
CA LEU A 19 6.88 -1.85 12.54
C LEU A 19 7.32 -0.73 11.58
N VAL A 20 6.61 -0.53 10.49
CA VAL A 20 6.92 0.48 9.47
C VAL A 20 6.85 1.89 10.07
N ALA A 21 5.80 2.20 10.82
CA ALA A 21 5.64 3.48 11.51
C ALA A 21 6.84 3.78 12.43
N ARG A 22 7.25 2.79 13.24
CA ARG A 22 8.39 2.94 14.17
C ARG A 22 9.73 3.14 13.47
N GLU A 23 9.96 2.43 12.37
CA GLU A 23 11.28 2.38 11.73
C GLU A 23 11.45 3.42 10.60
N SER A 24 10.37 4.04 10.12
CA SER A 24 10.39 4.99 9.01
C SER A 24 11.39 6.13 9.20
N ALA A 25 11.50 6.69 10.41
CA ALA A 25 12.46 7.76 10.70
C ALA A 25 13.95 7.33 10.67
N ARG A 26 14.24 6.02 10.60
CA ARG A 26 15.60 5.47 10.76
C ARG A 26 16.05 4.58 9.61
N ARG A 27 15.11 4.14 8.75
CA ARG A 27 15.35 3.15 7.71
C ARG A 27 14.55 3.49 6.47
N LEU A 28 15.12 3.20 5.30
CA LEU A 28 14.40 3.27 4.04
C LEU A 28 13.28 2.22 4.01
N ILE A 29 12.05 2.69 3.86
CA ILE A 29 10.86 1.85 3.70
C ILE A 29 10.43 1.88 2.24
N SER A 30 10.44 0.71 1.60
CA SER A 30 9.84 0.52 0.28
C SER A 30 8.51 -0.23 0.41
N LEU A 31 7.48 0.31 -0.24
CA LEU A 31 6.13 -0.24 -0.33
C LEU A 31 5.86 -0.72 -1.76
N ASP A 32 5.37 -1.94 -1.91
CA ASP A 32 4.91 -2.52 -3.18
C ASP A 32 3.52 -3.16 -2.96
N PRO A 33 2.42 -2.45 -3.28
CA PRO A 33 1.08 -2.97 -3.02
C PRO A 33 0.84 -4.35 -3.61
N ASN A 34 1.30 -4.62 -4.85
CA ASN A 34 1.20 -5.90 -5.55
C ASN A 34 -0.16 -6.59 -5.29
N VAL A 35 -1.23 -5.94 -5.76
CA VAL A 35 -2.61 -6.22 -5.37
C VAL A 35 -3.05 -7.61 -5.85
N ARG A 36 -3.71 -8.35 -4.95
CA ARG A 36 -4.21 -9.71 -5.21
C ARG A 36 -5.63 -9.85 -4.66
N LEU A 37 -6.63 -9.61 -5.52
CA LEU A 37 -8.04 -9.65 -5.13
C LEU A 37 -8.59 -11.07 -4.92
N ASN A 38 -7.95 -12.12 -5.46
CA ASN A 38 -8.39 -13.50 -5.26
C ASN A 38 -8.34 -13.93 -3.76
N PRO A 39 -7.19 -13.79 -3.05
CA PRO A 39 -7.14 -14.07 -1.62
C PRO A 39 -7.70 -12.94 -0.73
N ALA A 40 -7.77 -11.70 -1.22
CA ALA A 40 -8.28 -10.54 -0.48
C ALA A 40 -9.18 -9.66 -1.38
N PRO A 41 -10.49 -9.97 -1.49
CA PRO A 41 -11.38 -9.33 -2.47
C PRO A 41 -11.83 -7.91 -2.09
N ASP A 42 -11.57 -7.46 -0.87
CA ASP A 42 -12.04 -6.15 -0.39
C ASP A 42 -11.13 -5.01 -0.87
N ILE A 43 -11.56 -4.33 -1.92
CA ILE A 43 -10.88 -3.17 -2.51
C ILE A 43 -10.73 -2.02 -1.51
N GLN A 44 -11.75 -1.74 -0.68
CA GLN A 44 -11.66 -0.63 0.28
C GLN A 44 -10.62 -0.93 1.35
N ARG A 45 -10.52 -2.18 1.79
CA ARG A 45 -9.44 -2.61 2.69
C ARG A 45 -8.06 -2.39 2.08
N TRP A 46 -7.87 -2.75 0.81
CA TRP A 46 -6.62 -2.47 0.11
C TRP A 46 -6.30 -0.98 0.08
N ARG A 47 -7.26 -0.13 -0.32
CA ARG A 47 -7.07 1.33 -0.37
C ARG A 47 -6.67 1.90 0.99
N THR A 48 -7.41 1.56 2.05
CA THR A 48 -7.14 2.02 3.41
C THR A 48 -5.75 1.59 3.89
N GLN A 49 -5.40 0.32 3.68
CA GLN A 49 -4.10 -0.19 4.13
C GLN A 49 -2.95 0.43 3.33
N ILE A 50 -3.06 0.51 2.00
CA ILE A 50 -2.02 1.11 1.16
C ILE A 50 -1.79 2.57 1.57
N ALA A 51 -2.85 3.35 1.80
CA ALA A 51 -2.72 4.72 2.26
C ALA A 51 -1.99 4.80 3.61
N ALA A 52 -2.36 3.98 4.59
CA ALA A 52 -1.70 3.96 5.90
C ALA A 52 -0.21 3.56 5.82
N PHE A 53 0.16 2.61 4.95
CA PHE A 53 1.57 2.27 4.72
C PHE A 53 2.32 3.36 3.93
N ALA A 54 1.64 4.03 2.99
CA ALA A 54 2.23 5.09 2.16
C ALA A 54 2.70 6.28 2.99
N GLU A 55 1.98 6.65 4.06
CA GLU A 55 2.36 7.71 5.01
C GLU A 55 3.76 7.52 5.63
N HIS A 56 4.29 6.29 5.59
CA HIS A 56 5.59 5.93 6.18
C HIS A 56 6.58 5.38 5.14
N ALA A 57 6.17 5.27 3.88
CA ALA A 57 6.99 4.77 2.80
C ALA A 57 7.85 5.90 2.23
N HIS A 58 9.07 5.55 1.82
CA HIS A 58 10.00 6.47 1.14
C HIS A 58 10.05 6.21 -0.36
N LEU A 59 9.67 4.99 -0.75
CA LEU A 59 9.60 4.55 -2.13
C LEU A 59 8.35 3.69 -2.28
N ILE A 60 7.47 4.08 -3.20
CA ILE A 60 6.29 3.30 -3.56
C ILE A 60 6.47 2.82 -4.99
N LYS A 61 6.36 1.51 -5.19
CA LYS A 61 6.32 0.90 -6.52
C LYS A 61 4.93 0.31 -6.71
N VAL A 62 4.20 0.80 -7.71
CA VAL A 62 2.86 0.31 -8.05
C VAL A 62 2.77 0.19 -9.57
N SER A 63 2.03 -0.79 -10.06
CA SER A 63 1.76 -0.95 -11.50
C SER A 63 0.47 -0.22 -11.89
N ASP A 64 0.35 0.14 -13.17
CA ASP A 64 -0.91 0.69 -13.71
C ASP A 64 -2.08 -0.29 -13.58
N GLU A 65 -1.80 -1.60 -13.62
CA GLU A 65 -2.79 -2.66 -13.39
C GLU A 65 -3.32 -2.61 -11.95
N ASP A 66 -2.43 -2.52 -10.95
CA ASP A 66 -2.84 -2.39 -9.55
C ASP A 66 -3.65 -1.10 -9.33
N LEU A 67 -3.23 0.01 -9.95
CA LEU A 67 -3.95 1.28 -9.87
C LEU A 67 -5.32 1.20 -10.54
N HIS A 68 -5.46 0.57 -11.71
CA HIS A 68 -6.75 0.35 -12.35
C HIS A 68 -7.65 -0.61 -11.55
N LEU A 69 -7.08 -1.64 -10.93
CA LEU A 69 -7.83 -2.56 -10.07
C LEU A 69 -8.40 -1.84 -8.84
N LEU A 70 -7.61 -0.94 -8.25
CA LEU A 70 -8.02 -0.21 -7.06
C LEU A 70 -8.82 1.04 -7.37
N TYR A 71 -8.57 1.74 -8.47
CA TYR A 71 -9.14 3.05 -8.82
C TYR A 71 -9.45 3.10 -10.33
N PRO A 72 -10.46 2.35 -10.81
CA PRO A 72 -10.70 2.15 -12.23
C PRO A 72 -11.02 3.42 -13.02
N ASP A 73 -11.58 4.43 -12.35
CA ASP A 73 -12.03 5.69 -12.97
C ASP A 73 -11.09 6.86 -12.67
N SER A 74 -9.87 6.61 -12.21
CA SER A 74 -8.91 7.64 -11.80
C SER A 74 -7.65 7.59 -12.64
N ASP A 75 -7.05 8.76 -12.89
CA ASP A 75 -5.73 8.86 -13.49
C ASP A 75 -4.68 8.25 -12.54
N PRO A 76 -3.90 7.24 -12.95
CA PRO A 76 -2.80 6.67 -12.17
C PRO A 76 -1.86 7.72 -11.58
N GLN A 77 -1.57 8.80 -12.33
CA GLN A 77 -0.68 9.85 -11.86
C GLN A 77 -1.28 10.60 -10.66
N GLN A 78 -2.57 10.93 -10.71
CA GLN A 78 -3.27 11.61 -9.63
C GLN A 78 -3.29 10.77 -8.33
N ILE A 79 -3.43 9.45 -8.47
CA ILE A 79 -3.36 8.54 -7.32
C ILE A 79 -1.95 8.51 -6.73
N ALA A 80 -0.92 8.42 -7.59
CA ALA A 80 0.46 8.41 -7.14
C ALA A 80 0.85 9.72 -6.43
N GLU A 81 0.43 10.87 -6.96
CA GLU A 81 0.61 12.18 -6.33
C GLU A 81 -0.03 12.24 -4.94
N GLY A 82 -1.23 11.66 -4.78
CA GLY A 82 -1.91 11.58 -3.48
C GLY A 82 -1.17 10.76 -2.41
N TRP A 83 -0.19 9.94 -2.79
CA TRP A 83 0.64 9.17 -1.86
C TRP A 83 1.98 9.85 -1.51
N LEU A 84 2.36 10.90 -2.23
CA LEU A 84 3.66 11.56 -2.07
C LEU A 84 3.68 12.65 -0.98
N GLY A 85 2.51 13.11 -0.52
CA GLY A 85 2.38 14.14 0.52
C GLY A 85 2.53 15.56 0.00
#